data_AF-A0A662SAV2-F1
#
_entry.id   AF-A0A662SAV2-F1
#
_cell.length_a   1.000
_cell.length_b   1.000
_cell.length_c   1.000
_cell.angle_alpha   90.00
_cell.angle_beta   90.00
_cell.angle_gamma   90.00
#
_symmetry.space_group_name_H-M   'P 1'
#
loop_
_entity.id
_entity.type
_entity.pdbx_description
1 polymer ?
#
loop_
_entity_poly.entity_id
_entity_poly.type
_entity_poly.pdbx_seq_one_letter_code
_entity_poly.pdbx_strand_id
1 'polypeptide(L)' 'MSENEPELDMFGVSVLNSSVELVESGRSPSHYMTNIMFAALEDYGISAELIDLGFDLERNHVKERWILKR' A
#
# COMPACT_ATOMS: atom_id res chain seq x y z
N MET A 1 -4.57 -18.15 -4.43
CA MET A 1 -4.54 -16.96 -3.57
C MET A 1 -5.27 -17.32 -2.29
N SER A 2 -4.64 -17.12 -1.14
CA SER A 2 -5.26 -17.31 0.18
C SER A 2 -6.41 -16.31 0.35
N GLU A 3 -7.54 -16.71 0.94
CA GLU A 3 -8.73 -15.84 1.10
C GLU A 3 -8.49 -14.59 1.95
N ASN A 4 -7.34 -14.48 2.64
CA ASN A 4 -6.98 -13.38 3.54
C ASN A 4 -5.91 -12.43 2.99
N GLU A 5 -5.57 -12.52 1.70
CA GLU A 5 -4.52 -11.71 1.09
C GLU A 5 -5.07 -10.78 -0.01
N PRO A 6 -5.69 -9.65 0.34
CA PRO A 6 -6.14 -8.71 -0.68
C PRO A 6 -4.95 -8.00 -1.34
N GLU A 7 -5.12 -7.78 -2.64
CA GLU A 7 -4.20 -7.01 -3.48
C GLU A 7 -4.91 -5.74 -3.95
N LEU A 8 -4.23 -4.60 -3.83
CA LEU A 8 -4.73 -3.29 -4.22
C LEU A 8 -3.86 -2.74 -5.35
N ASP A 9 -4.47 -2.63 -6.54
CA ASP A 9 -3.88 -1.98 -7.70
C ASP A 9 -4.36 -0.51 -7.78
N MET A 10 -3.43 0.43 -7.75
CA MET A 10 -3.69 1.87 -7.77
C MET A 10 -3.06 2.51 -9.01
N PHE A 11 -3.86 3.19 -9.83
CA PHE A 11 -3.42 3.86 -11.04
C PHE A 11 -3.51 5.38 -10.91
N GLY A 12 -2.66 6.11 -11.62
CA GLY A 12 -2.72 7.57 -11.69
C GLY A 12 -2.22 8.27 -10.43
N VAL A 13 -1.27 7.66 -9.71
CA VAL A 13 -0.74 8.18 -8.45
C VAL A 13 0.11 9.43 -8.70
N SER A 14 -0.42 10.60 -8.35
CA SER A 14 0.20 11.91 -8.65
C SER A 14 1.57 12.13 -7.99
N VAL A 15 1.87 11.39 -6.92
CA VAL A 15 3.12 11.48 -6.14
C VAL A 15 4.03 10.27 -6.36
N LEU A 16 3.81 9.48 -7.41
CA LEU A 16 4.51 8.22 -7.64
C LEU A 16 6.05 8.38 -7.64
N ASN A 17 6.57 9.29 -8.45
CA ASN A 17 8.03 9.49 -8.57
C ASN A 17 8.67 9.84 -7.22
N SER A 18 8.09 10.80 -6.49
CA SER A 18 8.57 11.16 -5.15
C SER A 18 8.44 10.00 -4.15
N SER A 19 7.42 9.14 -4.29
CA SER A 19 7.28 7.96 -3.45
C SER A 19 8.38 6.93 -3.71
N VAL A 20 8.71 6.69 -4.99
CA VAL A 20 9.81 5.80 -5.38
C VAL A 20 11.14 6.32 -4.85
N GLU A 21 11.45 7.60 -5.06
CA GLU A 21 12.69 8.21 -4.56
C GLU A 21 12.83 8.09 -3.03
N LEU A 22 11.73 8.23 -2.29
CA LEU A 22 11.74 8.06 -0.84
C LEU A 22 12.08 6.61 -0.47
N VAL A 23 11.38 5.64 -1.05
CA VAL A 23 11.61 4.20 -0.80
C VAL A 23 13.05 3.80 -1.13
N GLU A 24 13.56 4.21 -2.30
CA GLU A 24 14.94 3.92 -2.72
C GLU A 24 15.98 4.56 -1.80
N SER A 25 15.67 5.73 -1.21
CA SER A 25 16.52 6.39 -0.22
C SER A 25 16.42 5.81 1.20
N GLY A 26 15.73 4.67 1.37
CA GLY A 26 15.51 4.03 2.67
C GLY A 26 14.56 4.81 3.58
N ARG A 27 13.80 5.76 3.02
CA ARG A 27 12.82 6.57 3.73
C ARG A 27 11.42 6.08 3.36
N SER A 28 10.51 6.05 4.31
CA SER A 28 9.13 5.69 4.02
C SER A 28 8.39 6.88 3.39
N PRO A 29 7.74 6.72 2.22
CA PRO A 29 6.86 7.74 1.68
C PRO A 29 5.76 8.08 2.68
N SER A 30 5.14 9.26 2.57
CA SER A 30 4.01 9.59 3.43
C SER A 30 2.85 8.64 3.12
N HIS A 31 2.75 7.59 3.92
CA HIS A 31 1.75 6.53 3.87
C HIS A 31 0.37 7.02 4.34
N TYR A 32 -0.04 8.24 3.98
CA TYR A 32 -1.30 8.81 4.45
C TYR A 32 -2.49 7.93 4.09
N MET A 33 -2.54 7.45 2.84
CA MET A 33 -3.57 6.52 2.37
C MET A 33 -3.48 5.16 3.07
N THR A 34 -2.28 4.59 3.18
CA THR A 34 -2.02 3.32 3.89
C THR A 34 -2.45 3.41 5.37
N ASN A 35 -2.17 4.53 6.05
CA ASN A 35 -2.55 4.79 7.44
C ASN A 35 -4.06 4.98 7.60
N ILE A 36 -4.73 5.66 6.66
CA ILE A 36 -6.19 5.73 6.63
C ILE A 36 -6.78 4.32 6.48
N MET A 37 -6.18 3.49 5.62
CA MET A 37 -6.63 2.12 5.40
C MET A 37 -6.49 1.29 6.69
N PHE A 38 -5.35 1.39 7.38
CA PHE A 38 -5.16 0.77 8.70
C PHE A 38 -6.23 1.21 9.71
N ALA A 39 -6.46 2.52 9.86
CA ALA A 39 -7.45 3.05 10.80
C ALA A 39 -8.87 2.58 10.46
N ALA A 40 -9.23 2.58 9.16
CA ALA A 40 -10.54 2.11 8.72
C ALA A 40 -10.73 0.60 9.03
N LEU A 41 -9.71 -0.24 8.81
CA LEU A 41 -9.79 -1.66 9.14
C LEU A 41 -9.89 -1.91 10.64
N GLU A 42 -9.18 -1.12 11.45
CA GLU A 42 -9.25 -1.17 12.91
C GLU A 42 -10.67 -0.89 13.42
N ASP A 43 -11.38 0.08 12.84
CA ASP A 43 -12.78 0.39 13.16
C ASP A 43 -13.74 -0.80 12.88
N TYR A 44 -13.38 -1.70 11.96
CA TYR A 44 -14.10 -2.95 11.69
C TYR A 44 -13.58 -4.15 12.50
N GLY A 45 -12.62 -3.94 13.41
CA GLY A 45 -12.00 -5.00 14.21
C GLY A 45 -11.09 -5.92 13.40
N ILE A 46 -10.53 -5.45 12.28
CA ILE A 46 -9.67 -6.21 11.39
C ILE A 46 -8.23 -5.69 11.54
N SER A 47 -7.32 -6.55 11.97
CA SER A 47 -5.89 -6.27 11.92
C SER A 47 -5.37 -6.51 10.51
N ALA A 48 -4.40 -5.70 10.06
CA ALA A 48 -3.80 -5.85 8.75
C ALA A 48 -2.28 -5.70 8.80
N GLU A 49 -1.61 -6.27 7.81
CA GLU A 49 -0.17 -6.15 7.59
C GLU A 49 0.08 -5.93 6.10
N LEU A 50 0.77 -4.85 5.74
CA LEU A 50 1.25 -4.62 4.38
C LEU A 50 2.54 -5.43 4.18
N ILE A 51 2.51 -6.40 3.27
CA ILE A 51 3.61 -7.35 3.07
C ILE A 51 4.40 -7.12 1.77
N ASP A 52 3.82 -6.39 0.82
CA ASP A 52 4.47 -6.11 -0.47
C ASP A 52 4.01 -4.74 -1.00
N LEU A 53 4.95 -3.99 -1.55
CA LEU A 53 4.72 -2.68 -2.17
C LEU A 53 5.54 -2.60 -3.45
N GLY A 54 4.86 -2.61 -4.58
CA GLY A 54 5.43 -2.54 -5.92
C GLY A 54 5.12 -1.22 -6.60
N PHE A 55 6.07 -0.72 -7.39
CA PHE A 55 5.92 0.49 -8.19
C PHE A 55 6.21 0.19 -9.66
N ASP A 56 5.35 0.68 -10.55
CA ASP A 56 5.55 0.68 -12.00
C ASP A 56 5.39 2.11 -12.51
N LEU A 57 6.54 2.74 -12.80
CA LEU A 57 6.62 4.13 -13.26
C LEU A 57 6.05 4.31 -14.67
N GLU A 58 6.24 3.34 -15.56
CA GLU A 58 5.76 3.43 -16.94
C GLU A 58 4.23 3.42 -17.00
N ARG A 59 3.59 2.67 -16.11
CA ARG A 59 2.14 2.56 -16.03
C ARG A 59 1.48 3.50 -15.03
N ASN A 60 2.27 4.33 -14.34
CA ASN A 60 1.83 5.13 -13.19
C ASN A 60 0.99 4.30 -12.20
N HIS A 61 1.56 3.19 -11.76
CA HIS A 61 0.86 2.14 -11.04
C HIS A 61 1.59 1.75 -9.76
N VAL A 62 0.82 1.59 -8.68
CA VAL A 62 1.28 1.10 -7.37
C VAL A 62 0.48 -0.13 -7.02
N LYS A 63 1.17 -1.19 -6.62
CA LYS A 63 0.57 -2.43 -6.15
C LYS A 63 0.90 -2.64 -4.68
N GLU A 64 -0.12 -2.88 -3.88
CA GLU A 64 0.04 -3.25 -2.48
C GLU A 64 -0.54 -4.65 -2.23
N ARG A 65 0.16 -5.48 -1.46
CA ARG A 65 -0.37 -6.76 -0.97
C ARG A 65 -0.45 -6.74 0.54
N TRP A 66 -1.58 -7.18 1.05
CA TRP A 66 -1.92 -7.11 2.45
C TRP A 66 -2.26 -8.50 2.99
N ILE A 67 -2.10 -8.70 4.29
CA ILE A 67 -2.67 -9.84 5.03
C ILE A 67 -3.69 -9.26 6.01
N LEU A 68 -4.95 -9.70 5.90
CA LEU A 68 -5.99 -9.38 6.86
C LEU A 68 -6.06 -10.48 7.93
N LYS A 69 -6.13 -10.07 9.20
CA LYS A 69 -6.23 -10.92 10.39
C LYS A 69 -7.47 -10.49 11.18
N ARG A 70 -8.38 -11.43 11.42
CA ARG A 70 -9.57 -11.23 12.26
C ARG A 70 -9.34 -11.80 13.65
#